data_AF-A0A9E5IJ58-F1
#
_entry.id   AF-A0A9E5IJ58-F1
#
_cell.length_a   1.000
_cell.length_b   1.000
_cell.length_c   1.000
_cell.angle_alpha   90.00
_cell.angle_beta   90.00
_cell.angle_gamma   90.00
#
_symmetry.space_group_name_H-M   'P 1'
#
loop_
_entity.id
_entity.type
_entity.pdbx_description
1 polymer ?
#
loop_
_entity_poly.entity_id
_entity_poly.type
_entity_poly.pdbx_seq_one_letter_code
_entity_poly.pdbx_strand_id
1 'polypeptide(L)' 'MSERFPRDRFAVEGGAKLVGEVTVTGAKNSVLKLMAVTLMAPGRFTIHNVPDIADVT' A
#
# COMPACT_ATOMS: atom_id res chain seq x y z
N MET A 1 31.00 5.18 18.77
CA MET A 1 29.78 4.55 19.33
C MET A 1 28.71 4.59 18.25
N SER A 2 28.62 3.55 17.41
CA SER A 2 27.57 3.47 16.37
C SER A 2 26.55 2.43 16.78
N GLU A 3 25.45 2.85 17.38
CA GLU A 3 24.25 2.00 17.42
C GLU A 3 23.68 1.96 16.00
N ARG A 4 23.86 0.81 15.35
CA ARG A 4 23.28 0.52 14.05
C ARG A 4 21.83 0.13 14.33
N PHE A 5 20.88 0.99 13.97
CA PHE A 5 19.46 0.71 14.18
C PHE A 5 19.05 -0.61 13.49
N PRO A 6 18.15 -1.42 14.09
CA PRO A 6 17.61 -2.60 13.44
C PRO A 6 16.90 -2.21 12.13
N ARG A 7 16.96 -3.09 11.11
CA ARG A 7 16.48 -2.82 9.73
C ARG A 7 15.01 -2.40 9.62
N ASP A 8 14.22 -2.62 10.67
CA ASP A 8 12.76 -2.37 10.68
C ASP A 8 12.38 -1.15 11.52
N ARG A 9 13.27 -0.17 11.62
CA ARG A 9 13.01 1.08 12.35
C ARG A 9 13.39 2.29 11.53
N PHE A 10 12.56 3.32 11.63
CA PHE A 10 12.84 4.66 11.11
C PHE A 10 13.20 5.59 12.27
N ALA A 11 14.30 6.33 12.15
CA ALA A 11 14.58 7.49 12.99
C ALA A 11 13.92 8.71 12.33
N VAL A 12 12.98 9.34 13.02
CA VAL A 12 12.20 10.48 12.49
C VAL A 12 12.54 11.72 13.31
N GLU A 13 13.01 12.77 12.63
CA GLU A 13 13.27 14.08 13.23
C GLU A 13 12.07 15.00 12.99
N GLY A 14 11.53 15.58 14.07
CA GLY A 14 10.38 16.48 14.02
C GLY A 14 10.74 17.95 13.75
N GLY A 15 9.74 18.82 13.72
CA GLY A 15 9.92 20.29 13.66
C GLY A 15 9.68 20.93 12.29
N ALA A 16 9.57 20.13 11.22
CA ALA A 16 9.24 20.61 9.88
C ALA A 16 7.72 20.58 9.62
N LYS A 17 7.18 21.63 8.98
CA LYS A 17 5.81 21.60 8.42
C LYS A 17 5.83 20.87 7.07
N LEU A 18 4.91 19.94 6.87
CA LEU A 18 4.71 19.29 5.57
C LEU A 18 3.93 20.22 4.64
N VAL A 19 4.41 20.40 3.41
CA VAL A 19 3.74 21.15 2.33
C VAL A 19 3.91 20.36 1.04
N GLY A 20 2.80 20.06 0.36
CA GLY A 20 2.79 19.30 -0.88
C GLY A 20 1.51 18.48 -1.04
N GLU A 21 1.51 17.60 -2.03
CA GLU A 21 0.40 16.71 -2.35
C GLU A 21 0.88 15.25 -2.34
N VAL A 22 -0.04 14.31 -2.07
CA VAL A 22 0.22 12.87 -2.14
C VAL A 22 -0.92 12.19 -2.88
N THR A 23 -0.58 11.25 -3.76
CA THR A 23 -1.57 10.43 -4.45
C THR A 23 -1.96 9.24 -3.58
N VAL A 24 -3.26 9.07 -3.35
CA VAL A 24 -3.78 7.92 -2.61
C VAL A 24 -4.04 6.77 -3.57
N THR A 25 -3.38 5.64 -3.34
CA THR A 25 -3.61 4.39 -4.09
C THR A 25 -4.89 3.69 -3.62
N GLY A 26 -5.38 2.70 -4.37
CA GLY A 26 -6.59 1.97 -3.98
C GLY A 26 -6.48 1.26 -2.63
N ALA A 27 -7.62 1.06 -1.98
CA ALA A 27 -7.70 0.45 -0.67
C ALA A 27 -7.51 -1.07 -0.75
N LYS A 28 -6.52 -1.62 -0.03
CA LYS A 28 -6.23 -3.07 -0.05
C LYS A 28 -7.46 -3.93 0.22
N ASN A 29 -8.26 -3.53 1.21
CA ASN A 29 -9.44 -4.28 1.64
C ASN A 29 -10.56 -4.28 0.59
N SER A 30 -10.60 -3.27 -0.28
CA SER A 30 -11.53 -3.26 -1.41
C SER A 30 -11.00 -4.13 -2.54
N VAL A 31 -9.71 -4.06 -2.86
CA VAL A 31 -9.09 -4.90 -3.89
C VAL A 31 -9.24 -6.39 -3.56
N LEU A 32 -8.96 -6.79 -2.31
CA LEU A 32 -9.14 -8.18 -1.86
C LEU A 32 -10.58 -8.69 -2.08
N LYS A 33 -11.59 -7.87 -1.80
CA LYS A 33 -12.99 -8.21 -2.04
C LYS A 33 -13.30 -8.31 -3.53
N LEU A 34 -12.79 -7.38 -4.33
CA LEU A 34 -12.98 -7.41 -5.78
C LEU A 34 -12.33 -8.66 -6.40
N MET A 35 -11.12 -9.03 -5.97
CA MET A 35 -10.47 -10.28 -6.38
C MET A 35 -11.36 -11.50 -6.08
N ALA A 36 -11.95 -11.58 -4.89
CA ALA A 36 -12.88 -12.65 -4.53
C ALA A 36 -14.09 -12.71 -5.49
N VAL A 37 -14.66 -11.55 -5.86
CA VAL A 37 -15.78 -11.47 -6.81
C VAL A 37 -15.38 -11.94 -8.22
N THR A 38 -14.14 -11.69 -8.66
CA THR A 38 -13.69 -12.16 -9.99
C THR A 38 -13.67 -13.68 -10.13
N LEU A 39 -13.63 -14.42 -9.02
CA LEU A 39 -13.72 -15.89 -9.01
C LEU A 39 -15.15 -16.40 -9.16
N MET A 40 -16.17 -15.55 -8.96
CA MET A 40 -17.57 -15.97 -8.92
C MET A 40 -18.25 -16.00 -10.30
N ALA A 41 -17.59 -15.54 -11.37
CA ALA A 41 -18.15 -15.51 -12.72
C ALA A 41 -17.08 -15.80 -13.79
N PRO A 42 -17.42 -16.49 -14.89
CA PRO A 42 -16.49 -16.67 -16.00
C PRO A 42 -16.22 -15.35 -16.72
N GLY A 43 -14.97 -15.10 -17.07
CA GLY A 43 -14.58 -13.91 -17.83
C GLY A 43 -13.16 -13.45 -17.56
N ARG A 44 -12.76 -12.39 -18.25
CA ARG A 44 -11.53 -11.64 -17.96
C ARG A 44 -11.91 -10.38 -17.21
N PHE A 45 -11.31 -10.19 -16.04
CA PHE A 45 -11.50 -9.00 -15.21
C PHE A 45 -10.19 -8.24 -15.08
N THR A 46 -10.26 -6.92 -14.99
CA THR A 46 -9.11 -6.05 -14.76
C THR A 46 -9.46 -5.11 -13.61
N ILE A 47 -8.63 -5.12 -12.56
CA ILE A 47 -8.77 -4.24 -11.40
C ILE A 47 -7.71 -3.15 -11.52
N HIS A 48 -8.15 -1.89 -11.53
CA HIS A 48 -7.28 -0.72 -11.63
C HIS A 48 -7.03 -0.09 -10.26
N ASN A 49 -5.99 0.75 -10.15
CA ASN A 49 -5.59 1.44 -8.92
C ASN A 49 -5.30 0.45 -7.76
N VAL A 50 -4.65 -0.68 -8.06
CA VAL A 50 -4.24 -1.67 -7.07
C VAL A 50 -2.97 -1.15 -6.35
N PRO A 51 -2.94 -1.09 -5.00
CA PRO A 51 -1.72 -0.71 -4.28
C PRO A 51 -0.66 -1.80 -4.43
N ASP A 52 0.61 -1.41 -4.61
CA ASP A 52 1.73 -2.33 -4.65
C ASP A 52 2.22 -2.65 -3.22
N ILE A 53 1.60 -3.65 -2.60
CA ILE A 53 1.88 -4.09 -1.23
C ILE A 53 1.66 -5.60 -1.13
N ALA A 54 2.35 -6.24 -0.18
CA ALA A 54 2.39 -7.70 -0.01
C ALA A 54 1.03 -8.41 0.14
N ASP A 55 0.00 -7.71 0.61
CA ASP A 55 -1.34 -8.30 0.72
C ASP A 55 -2.01 -8.54 -0.64
N VAL A 56 -1.55 -7.85 -1.69
CA VAL A 56 -2.25 -7.77 -2.98
C VAL A 56 -1.33 -8.08 -4.18
N THR A 57 -0.04 -7.77 -4.10
CA THR A 57 1.00 -8.08 -5.12
C THR A 57 1.97 -9.14 -4.62
#